data_AF-A0A4Y3PR29-F1
#
_entry.id   AF-A0A4Y3PR29-F1
#
_cell.length_a   1.000
_cell.length_b   1.000
_cell.length_c   1.000
_cell.angle_alpha   90.00
_cell.angle_beta   90.00
_cell.angle_gamma   90.00
#
_symmetry.space_group_name_H-M   'P 1'
#
loop_
_entity.id
_entity.type
_entity.pdbx_description
1 polymer ?
#
loop_
_entity_poly.entity_id
_entity_poly.type
_entity_poly.pdbx_seq_one_letter_code
_entity_poly.pdbx_strand_id
1 'polypeptide(L)'
;MEYYCLTCRHVFAPGQELCGHLQQLFTSVQGEKIWRIRFLHRFAYEFYSDGQIQELIRDQPLMVSEVLCVDQFDTRTHTGLNAIGQRVSIFE
;
A
#
# COMPACT_ATOMS: atom_id res chain seq x y z
N MET A 1 -10.92 6.75 1.96
CA MET A 1 -9.59 7.16 1.48
C MET A 1 -9.52 6.99 -0.03
N GLU A 2 -8.85 7.88 -0.75
CA GLU A 2 -8.58 7.73 -2.19
C GLU A 2 -7.28 6.96 -2.41
N TYR A 3 -7.22 6.14 -3.46
CA TYR A 3 -6.06 5.31 -3.77
C TYR A 3 -5.51 5.64 -5.15
N TYR A 4 -4.20 5.72 -5.29
CA TYR A 4 -3.54 5.98 -6.57
C TYR A 4 -2.80 4.74 -7.05
N CYS A 5 -3.03 4.34 -8.30
CA CYS A 5 -2.22 3.31 -8.95
C CYS A 5 -1.11 3.96 -9.76
N LEU A 6 0.14 3.65 -9.42
CA LEU A 6 1.33 4.14 -10.11
C LEU A 6 1.39 3.72 -11.59
N THR A 7 0.84 2.55 -11.92
CA THR A 7 0.90 1.98 -13.28
C THR A 7 -0.13 2.61 -14.22
N CYS A 8 -1.41 2.67 -13.82
CA CYS A 8 -2.46 3.26 -14.67
C CYS A 8 -2.68 4.76 -14.44
N ARG A 9 -2.03 5.35 -13.43
CA ARG A 9 -2.12 6.77 -13.05
C ARG A 9 -3.56 7.22 -12.75
N HIS A 10 -4.38 6.31 -12.24
CA HIS A 10 -5.76 6.57 -11.88
C HIS A 10 -5.94 6.68 -10.35
N VAL A 11 -6.87 7.53 -9.93
CA VAL A 11 -7.29 7.69 -8.54
C VAL A 11 -8.63 6.98 -8.34
N PHE A 12 -8.70 6.08 -7.37
CA PHE A 12 -9.88 5.29 -7.02
C PHE A 12 -10.49 5.85 -5.74
N ALA A 13 -11.77 6.17 -5.79
CA ALA A 13 -12.55 6.57 -4.61
C ALA A 13 -12.89 5.35 -3.72
N PRO A 14 -13.27 5.55 -2.45
CA PRO A 14 -13.72 4.47 -1.58
C PRO A 14 -14.85 3.66 -2.21
N GLY A 15 -14.75 2.33 -2.15
CA GLY A 15 -15.77 1.41 -2.69
C GLY A 15 -15.72 1.22 -4.21
N GLN A 16 -14.82 1.91 -4.93
CA GLN A 16 -14.53 1.57 -6.32
C GLN A 16 -13.66 0.32 -6.41
N GLU A 17 -13.89 -0.46 -7.47
CA GLU A 17 -13.06 -1.60 -7.77
C GLU A 17 -11.65 -1.13 -8.16
N LEU A 18 -10.64 -1.74 -7.54
CA LEU A 18 -9.24 -1.47 -7.88
C LEU A 18 -8.91 -2.05 -9.26
N CYS A 19 -8.09 -1.35 -10.04
CA CYS A 19 -7.65 -1.88 -11.33
C CYS A 19 -6.77 -3.14 -11.19
N GLY A 20 -6.67 -3.89 -12.30
CA GLY A 20 -5.89 -5.13 -12.37
C GLY A 20 -4.42 -4.98 -11.93
N HIS A 21 -3.78 -3.81 -12.10
CA HIS A 21 -2.41 -3.59 -11.65
C HIS A 21 -2.27 -3.59 -10.12
N LEU A 22 -3.24 -2.98 -9.41
CA LEU A 22 -3.24 -3.01 -7.94
C LEU A 22 -3.59 -4.40 -7.42
N GLN A 23 -4.53 -5.09 -8.08
CA GLN A 23 -4.85 -6.49 -7.76
C GLN A 23 -3.64 -7.41 -7.96
N GLN A 24 -2.87 -7.20 -9.04
CA GLN A 24 -1.63 -7.92 -9.30
C GLN A 24 -0.57 -7.63 -8.24
N LEU A 25 -0.40 -6.36 -7.84
CA LEU A 25 0.50 -5.99 -6.75
C LEU A 25 0.12 -6.75 -5.46
N PHE A 26 -1.15 -6.72 -5.06
CA PHE A 26 -1.63 -7.40 -3.85
C PHE A 26 -1.40 -8.91 -3.91
N THR A 27 -1.66 -9.52 -5.06
CA THR A 27 -1.38 -10.94 -5.28
C THR A 27 0.11 -11.25 -5.17
N SER A 28 0.98 -10.37 -5.68
CA SER A 28 2.43 -10.56 -5.66
C SER A 28 3.05 -10.48 -4.26
N VAL A 29 2.36 -9.86 -3.30
CA VAL A 29 2.82 -9.70 -1.91
C VAL A 29 2.03 -10.56 -0.92
N GLN A 30 1.37 -11.62 -1.40
CA GLN A 30 0.65 -12.57 -0.55
C GLN A 30 1.60 -13.21 0.49
N GLY A 31 1.25 -13.06 1.77
CA GLY A 31 2.05 -13.53 2.90
C GLY A 31 3.28 -12.67 3.20
N GLU A 32 3.56 -11.67 2.36
CA GLU A 32 4.68 -10.74 2.51
C GLU A 32 4.23 -9.44 3.16
N LYS A 33 5.14 -8.46 3.17
CA LYS A 33 4.90 -7.11 3.68
C LYS A 33 4.42 -6.21 2.55
N ILE A 34 3.38 -5.43 2.86
CA ILE A 34 2.88 -4.37 2.00
C ILE A 34 2.82 -3.05 2.76
N TRP A 35 3.07 -1.97 2.04
CA TRP A 35 3.05 -0.61 2.55
C TRP A 35 1.92 0.17 1.90
N ARG A 36 1.18 0.92 2.70
CA ARG A 36 0.28 1.99 2.24
C ARG A 36 0.85 3.32 2.71
N ILE A 37 1.13 4.23 1.78
CA ILE A 37 1.80 5.50 2.07
C ILE A 37 1.00 6.65 1.48
N ARG A 38 0.84 7.74 2.24
CA ARG A 38 0.41 9.04 1.70
C ARG A 38 1.55 10.04 1.84
N PHE A 39 2.11 10.48 0.71
CA PHE A 39 3.18 11.49 0.71
C PHE A 39 2.68 12.86 1.17
N LEU A 40 3.58 13.69 1.72
CA LEU A 40 3.24 14.98 2.33
C LEU A 40 2.46 15.95 1.40
N HIS A 41 2.67 15.83 0.10
CA HIS A 41 2.05 16.69 -0.92
C HIS A 41 1.05 15.96 -1.82
N ARG A 42 0.57 14.78 -1.41
CA ARG A 42 -0.38 13.97 -2.18
C ARG A 42 -1.61 13.65 -1.33
N PHE A 43 -2.78 13.70 -1.97
CA PHE A 43 -4.06 13.39 -1.30
C PHE A 43 -4.37 11.89 -1.28
N ALA A 44 -4.07 11.19 -2.36
CA ALA A 44 -4.33 9.76 -2.48
C ALA A 44 -3.21 8.91 -1.86
N TYR A 45 -3.57 7.76 -1.33
CA TYR A 45 -2.64 6.75 -0.82
C TYR A 45 -2.09 5.90 -1.96
N GLU A 46 -0.85 5.48 -1.82
CA GLU A 46 -0.12 4.61 -2.74
C GLU A 46 0.25 3.31 -2.04
N PHE A 47 0.31 2.22 -2.81
CA PHE A 47 0.69 0.90 -2.31
C PHE A 47 2.04 0.49 -2.88
N TYR A 48 2.86 -0.12 -2.03
CA TYR A 48 4.20 -0.58 -2.38
C TYR A 48 4.49 -1.94 -1.75
N SER A 49 5.22 -2.79 -2.47
CA SER A 49 5.90 -3.94 -1.87
C SER A 49 7.08 -3.47 -1.02
N ASP A 50 7.59 -4.34 -0.15
CA ASP A 50 8.78 -4.02 0.63
C ASP A 50 9.99 -3.72 -0.26
N GLY A 51 10.20 -4.49 -1.33
CA GLY A 51 11.27 -4.26 -2.30
C GLY A 51 11.21 -2.87 -2.94
N GLN A 52 10.02 -2.42 -3.34
CA GLN A 52 9.83 -1.07 -3.91
C GLN A 52 10.15 0.03 -2.89
N ILE A 53 9.80 -0.15 -1.62
CA ILE A 53 10.17 0.80 -0.56
C ILE A 53 11.68 0.83 -0.35
N GLN A 54 12.34 -0.34 -0.31
CA GLN A 54 13.80 -0.42 -0.15
C GLN A 54 14.54 0.26 -1.30
N GLU A 55 14.00 0.21 -2.52
CA GLU A 55 14.53 0.95 -3.67
C GLU A 55 14.32 2.47 -3.50
N LEU A 56 13.11 2.90 -3.14
CA LEU A 56 12.77 4.32 -2.99
C LEU A 56 13.60 5.04 -1.90
N ILE A 57 13.82 4.38 -0.76
CA ILE A 57 14.58 4.99 0.35
C ILE A 57 16.09 4.98 0.12
N ARG A 58 16.57 4.20 -0.86
CA ARG A 58 18.00 4.09 -1.18
C ARG A 58 18.54 5.41 -1.73
N ASP A 59 17.76 6.07 -2.56
CA ASP A 59 18.16 7.30 -3.24
C ASP A 59 17.97 8.52 -2.35
N GLN A 60 16.88 8.57 -1.59
CA GLN A 60 16.58 9.68 -0.67
C GLN A 60 15.54 9.31 0.39
N PRO A 61 15.54 9.99 1.55
CA PRO A 61 14.45 9.87 2.52
C PRO A 61 13.09 10.24 1.94
N LEU A 62 12.03 9.54 2.37
CA LEU A 62 10.67 9.78 1.93
C LEU A 62 9.96 10.78 2.85
N MET A 63 9.36 11.82 2.26
CA MET A 63 8.53 12.79 2.97
C MET A 63 7.07 12.33 2.95
N VAL A 64 6.65 11.71 4.04
CA VAL A 64 5.33 11.07 4.18
C VAL A 64 4.48 11.79 5.24
N SER A 65 3.17 11.84 5.00
CA SER A 65 2.18 12.32 5.97
C SER A 65 1.58 11.18 6.78
N GLU A 66 1.35 10.03 6.15
CA GLU A 66 0.83 8.83 6.78
C GLU A 66 1.47 7.58 6.17
N VAL A 67 1.70 6.57 7.02
CA VAL A 67 2.27 5.27 6.63
C VAL A 67 1.57 4.18 7.43
N LEU A 68 1.15 3.14 6.72
CA LEU A 68 0.73 1.87 7.30
C LEU A 68 1.60 0.76 6.69
N CYS A 69 2.20 -0.05 7.56
CA CYS A 69 2.93 -1.25 7.21
C CYS A 69 2.12 -2.46 7.68
N VAL A 70 1.88 -3.41 6.77
CA VAL A 70 1.16 -4.64 7.06
C VAL A 70 2.02 -5.83 6.67
N ASP A 71 2.42 -6.61 7.67
CA ASP A 71 3.11 -7.89 7.53
C ASP A 71 2.11 -9.05 7.40
N GLN A 72 2.56 -10.17 6.83
CA GLN A 72 1.74 -11.38 6.63
C GLN A 72 0.42 -11.07 5.89
N PHE A 73 0.51 -10.27 4.82
CA PHE A 73 -0.66 -9.76 4.12
C PHE A 73 -1.48 -10.89 3.45
N ASP A 74 -2.79 -10.96 3.73
CA ASP A 74 -3.73 -11.86 3.07
C ASP A 74 -4.56 -11.08 2.05
N THR A 75 -4.30 -11.33 0.76
CA THR A 75 -4.98 -10.66 -0.36
C THR A 75 -6.47 -10.94 -0.43
N ARG A 76 -6.97 -12.01 0.21
CA ARG A 76 -8.40 -12.35 0.18
C ARG A 76 -9.20 -11.46 1.11
N THR A 77 -8.62 -11.12 2.25
CA THR A 77 -9.24 -10.27 3.27
C THR A 77 -8.69 -8.85 3.27
N HIS A 78 -7.61 -8.59 2.54
CA HIS A 78 -6.84 -7.33 2.56
C HIS A 78 -6.36 -6.95 3.95
N THR A 79 -6.05 -7.94 4.79
CA THR A 79 -5.63 -7.75 6.18
C THR A 79 -4.28 -8.40 6.44
N GLY A 80 -3.63 -8.00 7.52
CA GLY A 80 -2.41 -8.62 8.02
C GLY A 80 -2.10 -8.09 9.41
N LEU A 81 -0.84 -8.08 9.80
CA LEU A 81 -0.38 -7.61 11.10
C LEU A 81 0.33 -6.27 10.98
N ASN A 82 0.01 -5.31 11.85
CA ASN A 82 0.80 -4.08 11.97
C ASN A 82 2.07 -4.29 12.81
N ALA A 83 2.85 -3.22 12.98
CA ALA A 83 4.12 -3.25 13.72
C ALA A 83 4.00 -3.68 15.21
N ILE A 84 2.80 -3.62 15.80
CA ILE A 84 2.54 -4.07 17.18
C ILE A 84 1.83 -5.43 17.23
N GLY A 85 1.75 -6.14 16.10
CA GLY A 85 1.16 -7.48 16.00
C GLY A 85 -0.37 -7.51 16.01
N GLN A 86 -1.04 -6.37 15.86
CA GLN A 86 -2.50 -6.31 15.75
C GLN A 86 -2.95 -6.58 14.32
N ARG A 87 -4.09 -7.26 14.18
CA ARG A 87 -4.71 -7.49 12.87
C ARG A 87 -5.37 -6.21 12.37
N VAL A 88 -4.99 -5.76 11.17
CA VAL A 88 -5.50 -4.53 10.55
C VAL A 88 -5.81 -4.74 9.08
N SER A 89 -6.73 -3.95 8.52
CA SER A 89 -6.93 -3.85 7.07
C SER A 89 -5.95 -2.87 6.46
N ILE A 90 -5.43 -3.17 5.26
CA ILE A 90 -4.61 -2.21 4.49
C ILE A 90 -5.42 -1.00 4.04
N PHE A 91 -6.75 -1.02 4.16
CA PHE A 91 -7.66 0.09 3.81
C PHE A 91 -8.16 0.90 5.01
N GLU A 92 -7.80 0.51 6.23
CA GLU A 92 -8.17 1.21 7.49
C GLU A 92 -7.20 2.32 7.86
#